data_AF-A0A645HX42-F1
#
_entry.id   AF-A0A645HX42-F1
#
_cell.length_a   1.000
_cell.length_b   1.000
_cell.length_c   1.000
_cell.angle_alpha   90.00
_cell.angle_beta   90.00
_cell.angle_gamma   90.00
#
_symmetry.space_group_name_H-M   'P 1'
#
loop_
_entity.id
_entity.type
_entity.pdbx_description
1 polymer ?
#
loop_
_entity_poly.entity_id
_entity_poly.type
_entity_poly.pdbx_seq_one_letter_code
_entity_poly.pdbx_strand_id
1 'polypeptide(L)'
;MAKKIGLNNFNPSQVHDADVNILLGTSYMRIVMENLDNHPVLASAAYSAGPGRAQRWRGEKALEGAIYAETIPFSETRDYVKKVMSNAVYYSTLFNGKPDSLKARLGTIGARTADAPKDADLP
;
A
#
# COMPACT_ATOMS: atom_id res chain seq x y z
N MET A 1 5.79 5.35 13.70
CA MET A 1 6.09 6.13 12.48
C MET A 1 6.88 7.40 12.78
N ALA A 2 6.37 8.35 13.58
CA ALA A 2 7.08 9.60 13.88
C ALA A 2 8.55 9.43 14.31
N LYS A 3 8.83 8.55 15.29
CA LYS A 3 10.20 8.21 15.71
C LYS A 3 11.08 7.67 14.56
N LYS A 4 10.47 6.90 13.65
CA LYS A 4 11.14 6.19 12.55
C LYS A 4 11.62 7.15 11.45
N ILE A 5 10.94 8.29 11.30
CA ILE A 5 11.32 9.37 10.36
C ILE A 5 12.02 10.55 11.06
N GLY A 6 12.47 10.39 12.30
CA GLY A 6 13.24 11.41 13.01
C GLY A 6 12.42 12.59 13.55
N LEU A 7 11.09 12.49 13.62
CA LEU A 7 10.25 13.49 14.29
C LEU A 7 10.38 13.33 15.81
N ASN A 8 11.36 14.03 16.38
CA ASN A 8 11.56 14.15 17.81
C ASN A 8 10.45 15.04 18.43
N ASN A 9 10.02 14.73 19.65
CA ASN A 9 8.95 15.45 20.37
C ASN A 9 7.57 15.44 19.70
N PHE A 10 7.27 14.42 18.87
CA PHE A 10 5.95 14.27 18.27
C PHE A 10 4.85 14.11 19.33
N ASN A 11 3.83 14.97 19.26
CA ASN A 11 2.58 14.83 19.99
C ASN A 11 1.52 14.22 19.06
N PRO A 12 0.78 13.16 19.48
CA PRO A 12 -0.30 12.58 18.68
C PRO A 12 -1.31 13.59 18.12
N SER A 13 -1.57 14.71 18.78
CA SER A 13 -2.47 15.76 18.27
C SER A 13 -1.99 16.41 16.98
N GLN A 14 -0.68 16.38 16.68
CA GLN A 14 -0.10 16.90 15.44
C GLN A 14 -0.52 16.08 14.21
N VAL A 15 -1.13 14.90 14.37
CA VAL A 15 -1.70 14.15 13.24
C VAL A 15 -2.85 14.89 12.55
N HIS A 16 -3.43 15.91 13.22
CA HIS A 16 -4.45 16.78 12.66
C HIS A 16 -3.87 17.95 11.86
N ASP A 17 -2.57 18.21 11.96
CA ASP A 17 -1.88 19.13 11.08
C ASP A 17 -1.68 18.48 9.71
N ALA A 18 -2.03 19.20 8.65
CA ALA A 18 -2.06 18.65 7.29
C ALA A 18 -0.67 18.21 6.81
N ASP A 19 0.36 19.02 7.07
CA ASP A 19 1.72 18.74 6.62
C ASP A 19 2.30 17.53 7.36
N VAL A 20 2.08 17.46 8.67
CA VAL A 20 2.49 16.31 9.49
C VAL A 20 1.75 15.04 9.06
N ASN A 21 0.44 15.12 8.79
CA ASN A 21 -0.36 13.99 8.34
C ASN A 21 0.14 13.44 7.00
N ILE A 22 0.36 14.32 6.03
CA ILE A 22 0.88 13.96 4.70
C ILE A 22 2.27 13.35 4.83
N LEU A 23 3.17 13.95 5.64
CA LEU A 23 4.52 13.43 5.86
C LEU A 23 4.48 12.01 6.45
N LEU A 24 3.70 11.79 7.49
CA LEU A 24 3.56 10.47 8.13
C LEU A 24 2.96 9.43 7.17
N GLY A 25 1.89 9.79 6.46
CA GLY A 25 1.18 8.90 5.55
C GLY A 25 2.03 8.51 4.34
N THR A 26 2.66 9.48 3.67
CA THR A 26 3.54 9.21 2.52
C THR A 26 4.79 8.43 2.91
N SER A 27 5.37 8.73 4.08
CA SER A 27 6.50 7.96 4.59
C SER A 27 6.10 6.51 4.88
N TYR A 28 4.93 6.28 5.48
CA TYR A 28 4.45 4.92 5.74
C TYR A 28 4.15 4.17 4.45
N MET A 29 3.53 4.85 3.47
CA MET A 29 3.28 4.29 2.13
C MET A 29 4.59 3.85 1.45
N ARG A 30 5.64 4.68 1.53
CA ARG A 30 6.97 4.33 1.01
C ARG A 30 7.52 3.07 1.65
N ILE A 31 7.48 2.99 2.98
CA ILE A 31 7.97 1.82 3.72
C ILE A 31 7.26 0.55 3.27
N VAL A 32 5.92 0.54 3.22
CA VAL A 32 5.19 -0.68 2.82
C VAL A 32 5.41 -1.03 1.35
N MET A 33 5.61 -0.03 0.48
CA MET A 33 5.93 -0.24 -0.93
C MET A 33 7.29 -0.93 -1.11
N GLU A 34 8.34 -0.39 -0.50
CA GLU A 34 9.70 -0.93 -0.58
C GLU A 34 9.80 -2.36 -0.04
N ASN A 35 8.99 -2.69 0.98
CA ASN A 35 8.98 -3.99 1.63
C ASN A 35 8.03 -5.03 0.98
N LEU A 36 7.20 -4.62 0.02
CA LEU A 36 6.24 -5.50 -0.66
C LEU A 36 6.43 -5.44 -2.18
N ASP A 37 7.66 -5.76 -2.60
CA ASP A 37 8.10 -5.90 -3.99
C ASP A 37 7.92 -4.64 -4.86
N ASN A 38 7.84 -3.46 -4.24
CA ASN A 38 7.46 -2.22 -4.93
C ASN A 38 6.11 -2.35 -5.67
N HIS A 39 5.20 -3.18 -5.16
CA HIS A 39 3.94 -3.48 -5.82
C HIS A 39 2.79 -2.62 -5.27
N PRO A 40 2.17 -1.73 -6.08
CA PRO A 40 1.19 -0.74 -5.60
C PRO A 40 -0.07 -1.37 -4.98
N VAL A 41 -0.52 -2.52 -5.50
CA VAL A 41 -1.67 -3.26 -4.95
C VAL A 41 -1.37 -3.79 -3.53
N LEU A 42 -0.17 -4.34 -3.30
CA LEU A 42 0.23 -4.84 -1.99
C LEU A 42 0.44 -3.71 -1.00
N ALA A 43 1.10 -2.63 -1.42
CA ALA A 43 1.28 -1.42 -0.61
C ALA A 43 -0.08 -0.83 -0.18
N SER A 44 -1.06 -0.77 -1.08
CA SER A 44 -2.40 -0.29 -0.75
C SER A 44 -3.12 -1.20 0.25
N ALA A 45 -3.02 -2.53 0.09
CA ALA A 45 -3.57 -3.48 1.05
C ALA A 45 -2.89 -3.36 2.42
N ALA A 46 -1.57 -3.18 2.45
CA ALA A 46 -0.79 -3.01 3.66
C ALA A 46 -1.09 -1.70 4.39
N TYR A 47 -1.33 -0.62 3.64
CA TYR A 47 -1.71 0.67 4.19
C TYR A 47 -3.04 0.59 4.96
N SER A 48 -4.02 -0.15 4.43
CA SER A 48 -5.34 -0.30 5.03
C SER A 48 -5.39 -1.38 6.13
N ALA A 49 -4.74 -2.53 5.92
CA ALA A 49 -4.94 -3.71 6.77
C ALA A 49 -3.68 -4.21 7.50
N GLY A 50 -2.54 -3.60 7.25
CA GLY A 50 -1.24 -4.00 7.78
C GLY A 50 -0.44 -4.89 6.80
N PRO A 51 0.89 -4.70 6.70
CA PRO A 51 1.76 -5.44 5.78
C PRO A 51 1.79 -6.95 6.03
N GLY A 52 1.73 -7.39 7.29
CA GLY A 52 1.64 -8.82 7.59
C GLY A 52 0.40 -9.50 6.99
N ARG A 53 -0.73 -8.78 6.91
CA ARG A 53 -1.94 -9.28 6.24
C ARG A 53 -1.80 -9.27 4.73
N ALA A 54 -1.27 -8.17 4.16
CA ALA A 54 -1.04 -8.07 2.73
C ALA A 54 -0.15 -9.21 2.21
N GLN A 55 0.90 -9.57 2.94
CA GLN A 55 1.69 -10.75 2.60
C GLN A 55 0.89 -12.04 2.69
N ARG A 56 0.17 -12.24 3.80
CA ARG A 56 -0.59 -13.48 4.05
C ARG A 56 -1.62 -13.74 2.96
N TRP A 57 -2.17 -12.70 2.34
CA TRP A 57 -3.17 -12.84 1.28
C TRP A 57 -2.59 -13.16 -0.11
N ARG A 58 -1.26 -13.16 -0.28
CA ARG A 58 -0.65 -13.71 -1.49
C ARG A 58 -0.99 -15.18 -1.65
N GLY A 59 -1.10 -15.63 -2.89
CA GLY A 59 -1.24 -17.04 -3.23
C GLY A 59 0.07 -17.82 -3.10
N GLU A 60 -0.04 -19.15 -3.14
CA GLU A 60 1.13 -20.05 -3.20
C GLU A 60 1.91 -19.93 -4.51
N LYS A 61 1.24 -19.45 -5.56
CA LYS A 61 1.82 -19.11 -6.87
C LYS A 61 1.57 -17.63 -7.16
N ALA A 62 2.32 -17.08 -8.11
CA ALA A 62 2.05 -15.74 -8.61
C ALA A 62 0.62 -15.65 -9.15
N LEU A 63 -0.04 -14.51 -8.93
CA LEU A 63 -1.41 -14.27 -9.38
C LEU A 63 -1.59 -12.84 -9.89
N GLU A 64 -2.59 -12.62 -10.74
CA GLU A 64 -2.94 -11.29 -11.21
C GLU A 64 -3.37 -10.39 -10.04
N GLY A 65 -2.94 -9.12 -10.05
CA GLY A 65 -3.28 -8.19 -8.98
C GLY A 65 -4.78 -7.93 -8.84
N ALA A 66 -5.55 -8.07 -9.92
CA ALA A 66 -7.01 -8.01 -9.87
C ALA A 66 -7.59 -9.19 -9.05
N ILE A 67 -7.07 -10.40 -9.26
CA ILE A 67 -7.47 -11.60 -8.50
C ILE A 67 -7.10 -11.43 -7.03
N TYR A 68 -5.88 -10.93 -6.75
CA TYR A 68 -5.48 -10.64 -5.38
C TYR A 68 -6.45 -9.66 -4.72
N ALA A 69 -6.74 -8.53 -5.37
CA ALA A 69 -7.62 -7.51 -4.83
C ALA A 69 -9.03 -8.06 -4.54
N GLU A 70 -9.62 -8.86 -5.43
CA GLU A 70 -10.96 -9.43 -5.23
C GLU A 70 -10.99 -10.55 -4.18
N THR A 71 -9.86 -11.23 -3.94
CA THR A 71 -9.75 -12.31 -2.95
C THR A 71 -9.33 -11.83 -1.55
N ILE A 72 -9.08 -10.52 -1.36
CA ILE A 72 -8.82 -9.94 -0.02
C ILE A 72 -10.00 -10.27 0.92
N PRO A 73 -9.78 -10.95 2.07
CA PRO A 73 -10.86 -11.38 2.95
C PRO A 73 -11.70 -10.24 3.54
N PHE A 74 -11.07 -9.10 3.81
CA PHE A 74 -11.75 -7.94 4.39
C PHE A 74 -12.42 -7.12 3.28
N SER A 75 -13.75 -7.04 3.32
CA SER A 75 -14.54 -6.28 2.33
C SER A 75 -14.10 -4.82 2.25
N GLU A 76 -13.89 -4.18 3.40
CA GLU A 76 -13.40 -2.80 3.47
C GLU A 76 -12.06 -2.64 2.73
N THR A 77 -11.08 -3.49 3.03
CA THR A 77 -9.75 -3.42 2.39
C THR A 77 -9.81 -3.77 0.91
N ARG A 78 -10.64 -4.74 0.52
CA ARG A 78 -10.89 -5.08 -0.89
C ARG A 78 -11.40 -3.86 -1.66
N ASP A 79 -12.44 -3.20 -1.14
CA ASP A 79 -13.03 -2.03 -1.79
C ASP A 79 -12.07 -0.83 -1.77
N TYR A 80 -11.31 -0.65 -0.68
CA TYR A 80 -10.27 0.35 -0.57
C TYR A 80 -9.22 0.20 -1.68
N VAL A 81 -8.63 -0.99 -1.84
CA VAL A 81 -7.59 -1.24 -2.85
C VAL A 81 -8.11 -0.95 -4.26
N LYS A 82 -9.33 -1.41 -4.58
CA LYS A 82 -9.95 -1.16 -5.89
C LYS A 82 -10.13 0.33 -6.17
N LYS A 83 -10.62 1.08 -5.18
CA LYS A 83 -10.79 2.54 -5.30
C LYS A 83 -9.46 3.25 -5.45
N VAL A 84 -8.45 2.92 -4.65
CA VAL A 84 -7.12 3.55 -4.72
C VAL A 84 -6.46 3.31 -6.07
N MET A 85 -6.50 2.08 -6.62
CA MET A 85 -5.90 1.79 -7.92
C MET A 85 -6.59 2.53 -9.08
N SER A 86 -7.93 2.57 -9.07
CA SER A 86 -8.70 3.32 -10.06
C SER A 86 -8.43 4.83 -9.96
N ASN A 87 -8.43 5.38 -8.74
CA ASN A 87 -8.15 6.80 -8.51
C ASN A 87 -6.72 7.16 -8.96
N ALA A 88 -5.73 6.29 -8.71
CA ALA A 88 -4.35 6.52 -9.14
C ALA A 88 -4.23 6.63 -10.67
N VAL A 89 -4.96 5.82 -11.44
CA VAL A 89 -5.02 5.94 -12.91
C VAL A 89 -5.66 7.26 -13.33
N TYR A 90 -6.76 7.66 -12.67
CA TYR A 90 -7.42 8.93 -12.95
C TYR A 90 -6.50 10.12 -12.68
N TYR A 91 -5.83 10.16 -11.53
CA TYR A 91 -4.88 11.23 -11.19
C TYR A 91 -3.65 11.23 -12.10
N SER A 92 -3.13 10.08 -12.51
CA SER A 92 -2.03 10.02 -13.49
C SER A 92 -2.44 10.68 -14.82
N THR A 93 -3.68 10.49 -15.25
CA THR A 93 -4.23 11.16 -16.45
C THR A 93 -4.26 12.68 -16.28
N LEU A 94 -4.68 13.17 -15.11
CA LEU A 94 -4.73 14.60 -14.81
C LEU A 94 -3.34 15.24 -14.75
N PHE A 95 -2.34 14.53 -14.21
CA PHE A 95 -0.98 15.06 -14.07
C PHE A 95 -0.15 14.96 -15.34
N ASN A 96 -0.30 13.85 -16.08
CA ASN A 96 0.59 13.52 -17.20
C ASN A 96 -0.09 13.67 -18.57
N GLY A 97 -1.39 13.98 -18.60
CA GLY A 97 -2.19 14.13 -19.82
C GLY A 97 -2.43 12.83 -20.58
N LYS A 98 -2.06 11.67 -20.02
CA LYS A 98 -2.20 10.35 -20.64
C LYS A 98 -2.71 9.32 -19.63
N PRO A 99 -3.73 8.52 -19.99
CA PRO A 99 -4.23 7.50 -19.10
C PRO A 99 -3.26 6.33 -18.98
N ASP A 100 -2.87 6.01 -17.75
CA ASP A 100 -2.18 4.77 -17.44
C ASP A 100 -3.14 3.57 -17.60
N SER A 101 -2.62 2.42 -18.01
CA SER A 101 -3.40 1.19 -18.01
C SER A 101 -3.64 0.69 -16.59
N LEU A 102 -4.91 0.59 -16.18
CA LEU A 102 -5.29 -0.02 -14.91
C LEU A 102 -4.78 -1.46 -14.80
N LYS A 103 -4.88 -2.24 -15.88
CA LYS A 103 -4.37 -3.62 -15.90
C LYS A 103 -2.85 -3.65 -15.66
N ALA A 104 -2.09 -2.76 -16.29
CA ALA A 104 -0.64 -2.69 -16.08
C ALA A 104 -0.29 -2.30 -14.64
N ARG A 105 -1.04 -1.37 -14.04
CA ARG A 105 -0.89 -0.97 -12.63
C ARG A 105 -1.24 -2.09 -11.65
N LEU A 106 -2.27 -2.88 -11.95
CA LEU A 106 -2.65 -4.05 -11.14
C LEU A 106 -1.60 -5.16 -11.24
N GLY A 107 -1.01 -5.37 -12.43
CA GLY A 107 0.16 -6.21 -12.61
C GLY A 107 -0.01 -7.66 -12.14
N THR A 108 1.12 -8.27 -11.78
CA THR A 108 1.19 -9.62 -11.23
C THR A 108 1.88 -9.59 -9.88
N ILE A 109 1.22 -10.14 -8.88
CA ILE A 109 1.74 -10.28 -7.53
C ILE A 109 2.50 -11.60 -7.44
N GLY A 110 3.75 -11.53 -6.98
CA GLY A 110 4.57 -12.72 -6.73
C GLY A 110 3.98 -13.63 -5.65
N ALA A 111 4.37 -14.90 -5.69
CA ALA A 111 3.98 -15.89 -4.69
C ALA A 111 4.33 -15.45 -3.26
N ARG A 112 3.64 -16.02 -2.27
CA ARG A 112 3.95 -15.79 -0.86
C ARG A 112 5.39 -16.24 -0.54
N THR A 113 6.17 -15.35 0.06
CA THR A 113 7.48 -15.66 0.62
C THR A 113 7.38 -15.89 2.14
N ALA A 114 8.24 -16.76 2.68
CA ALA A 114 8.26 -17.11 4.10
C ALA A 114 8.80 -15.97 5.00
N ASP A 115 9.67 -15.12 4.46
CA ASP A 115 10.42 -14.10 5.21
C ASP A 115 9.86 -12.67 5.07
N ALA A 116 8.55 -12.53 5.00
CA ALA A 116 7.98 -11.19 4.86
C ALA A 116 8.10 -10.37 6.16
N PRO A 117 8.44 -9.08 6.06
CA PRO A 117 8.63 -8.23 7.21
C PRO A 117 7.33 -8.12 8.01
N LYS A 118 7.43 -8.33 9.33
CA LYS A 118 6.30 -8.06 10.24
C LYS A 118 6.18 -6.55 10.43
N ASP A 119 5.00 -6.09 10.84
CA ASP A 119 4.74 -4.67 11.13
C ASP A 119 5.75 -4.06 12.13
N ALA A 120 6.32 -4.89 13.03
CA ALA A 120 7.37 -4.53 13.98
C ALA A 120 8.78 -4.46 13.37
N ASP A 121 9.02 -5.16 12.26
CA ASP A 121 10.32 -5.27 11.56
C ASP A 121 10.48 -4.20 10.48
N LEU A 122 9.37 -3.55 10.10
CA LEU A 122 9.45 -2.38 9.23
C LEU A 122 10.20 -1.27 9.97
N PRO A 123 11.09 -0.52 9.32
CA PRO A 123 11.84 0.58 9.94
C PRO A 123 10.91 1.62 10.52
#